data_AF-A6LMS6-F1
#
_entry.id   AF-A6LMS6-F1
#
_cell.length_a   1.000
_cell.length_b   1.000
_cell.length_c   1.000
_cell.angle_alpha   90.00
_cell.angle_beta   90.00
_cell.angle_gamma   90.00
#
_symmetry.space_group_name_H-M   'P 1'
#
loop_
_entity.id
_entity.type
_entity.pdbx_description
1 polymer ?
#
loop_
_entity_poly.entity_id
_entity_poly.type
_entity_poly.pdbx_seq_one_letter_code
_entity_poly.pdbx_strand_id
1 'polypeptide(L)' 'MRLDKFLKESRIIKRRTIAQQIAKNGKVFRNGYVLKPSSEVKMGDILDIFLKNRHIKVKVLSDKEYELIEEEKGEDL' A
#
# COMPACT_ATOMS: atom_id res chain seq x y z
N MET A 1 8.89 -7.50 5.92
CA MET A 1 9.55 -6.28 5.38
C MET A 1 8.84 -5.01 5.87
N ARG A 2 9.42 -3.81 5.80
CA ARG A 2 8.68 -2.56 6.14
C ARG A 2 7.68 -2.16 5.05
N LEU A 3 6.52 -1.62 5.44
CA LEU A 3 5.48 -1.13 4.52
C LEU A 3 6.02 -0.10 3.52
N ASP A 4 6.75 0.91 3.98
CA ASP A 4 7.29 1.95 3.09
C ASP A 4 8.28 1.41 2.05
N LYS A 5 9.03 0.36 2.41
CA LYS A 5 9.92 -0.36 1.50
C LYS A 5 9.10 -1.16 0.49
N PHE A 6 8.11 -1.92 0.96
CA PHE A 6 7.25 -2.73 0.11
C PHE A 6 6.59 -1.89 -0.98
N LEU A 7 5.94 -0.78 -0.61
CA LEU A 7 5.22 0.08 -1.55
C LEU A 7 6.15 0.67 -2.64
N LYS A 8 7.43 0.89 -2.32
CA LYS A 8 8.44 1.33 -3.29
C LYS A 8 8.91 0.18 -4.18
N GLU A 9 9.28 -0.96 -3.60
CA GLU A 9 9.89 -2.07 -4.33
C GLU A 9 8.87 -2.78 -5.24
N SER A 10 7.61 -2.86 -4.82
CA SER A 10 6.47 -3.33 -5.64
C SER A 10 6.02 -2.33 -6.71
N ARG A 11 6.62 -1.13 -6.74
CA ARG A 11 6.27 -0.04 -7.66
C ARG A 11 4.82 0.46 -7.56
N ILE A 12 4.10 0.14 -6.49
CA ILE A 12 2.79 0.76 -6.18
C ILE A 12 2.97 2.28 -6.03
N ILE A 13 4.05 2.70 -5.37
CA ILE A 13 4.46 4.10 -5.24
C ILE A 13 5.88 4.28 -5.75
N LYS A 14 6.10 5.24 -6.65
CA LYS A 14 7.41 5.47 -7.28
C LYS A 14 8.51 5.93 -6.31
N ARG A 15 8.15 6.67 -5.26
CA ARG A 15 9.10 7.27 -4.31
C ARG A 15 8.82 6.82 -2.87
N ARG A 16 9.86 6.35 -2.17
CA ARG A 16 9.75 5.91 -0.77
C ARG A 16 9.27 7.01 0.16
N THR A 17 9.65 8.26 -0.07
CA THR A 17 9.20 9.42 0.72
C THR A 17 7.67 9.59 0.65
N ILE A 18 7.07 9.38 -0.53
CA ILE A 18 5.62 9.43 -0.73
C ILE A 18 4.95 8.23 -0.03
N ALA A 19 5.54 7.04 -0.11
CA ALA A 19 5.04 5.86 0.60
C ALA A 19 5.00 6.08 2.13
N GLN A 20 6.03 6.74 2.68
CA GLN A 20 6.05 7.13 4.07
C GLN A 20 4.95 8.13 4.41
N GLN A 21 4.72 9.15 3.57
CA GLN A 21 3.67 10.15 3.80
C GLN A 21 2.27 9.52 3.78
N ILE A 22 1.97 8.67 2.78
CA ILE A 22 0.67 8.00 2.64
C ILE A 22 0.41 7.11 3.86
N ALA A 23 1.39 6.30 4.29
CA ALA A 23 1.24 5.48 5.49
C ALA A 23 1.13 6.32 6.78
N LYS A 24 1.86 7.44 6.91
CA LYS A 24 1.71 8.37 8.04
C LYS A 24 0.32 9.02 8.10
N ASN A 25 -0.28 9.31 6.95
CA ASN A 25 -1.60 9.92 6.83
C ASN A 25 -2.75 8.93 7.02
N GLY A 26 -2.46 7.69 7.43
CA GLY A 26 -3.49 6.68 7.69
C GLY A 26 -4.21 6.18 6.43
N LYS A 27 -3.52 6.18 5.28
CA LYS A 27 -4.08 5.79 3.97
C LYS A 27 -3.70 4.36 3.56
N VAL A 28 -3.13 3.57 4.46
CA VAL A 28 -2.79 2.16 4.23
C VAL A 28 -3.31 1.34 5.39
N PHE A 29 -4.07 0.29 5.09
CA PHE A 29 -4.68 -0.60 6.08
C PHE A 29 -4.28 -2.05 5.81
N ARG A 30 -4.29 -2.86 6.86
CA ARG A 30 -4.27 -4.33 6.77
C ARG A 30 -5.41 -4.87 7.60
N ASN A 31 -6.33 -5.61 6.97
CA ASN A 31 -7.52 -6.16 7.62
C ASN A 31 -8.28 -5.10 8.46
N GLY A 32 -8.42 -3.88 7.94
CA GLY A 32 -9.08 -2.76 8.63
C GLY A 32 -8.22 -1.98 9.63
N TYR A 33 -7.00 -2.41 9.94
CA TYR A 33 -6.10 -1.70 10.85
C TYR A 33 -5.12 -0.79 10.09
N VAL A 34 -5.02 0.47 10.51
CA VAL A 34 -4.05 1.44 9.95
C VAL A 34 -2.61 0.96 10.18
N LEU A 35 -1.80 0.97 9.11
CA LEU A 35 -0.39 0.64 9.19
C LEU A 35 0.49 1.90 9.21
N LYS A 36 1.52 1.88 10.07
CA LYS A 36 2.58 2.88 10.08
C LYS A 36 3.61 2.57 8.98
N PRO A 37 4.41 3.55 8.52
CA PRO A 37 5.45 3.28 7.52
C PRO A 37 6.46 2.20 7.93
N SER A 38 6.71 2.07 9.24
CA SER A 38 7.60 1.08 9.84
C SER A 38 6.96 -0.28 10.09
N SER A 39 5.64 -0.41 9.91
CA SER A 39 4.92 -1.66 10.13
C SER A 39 5.47 -2.77 9.25
N GLU A 40 5.53 -3.97 9.81
CA GLU A 40 5.95 -5.15 9.07
C GLU A 40 4.80 -5.70 8.21
N VAL A 41 5.12 -5.90 6.94
CA VAL A 41 4.29 -6.55 5.92
C VAL A 41 4.87 -7.93 5.63
N LYS A 42 4.00 -8.93 5.55
CA LYS A 42 4.32 -10.34 5.30
C LYS A 42 3.57 -10.86 4.06
N MET A 43 4.07 -11.94 3.48
CA MET A 43 3.38 -12.66 2.41
C MET A 43 2.00 -13.11 2.89
N GLY A 44 1.00 -12.98 2.02
CA GLY A 44 -0.39 -13.27 2.35
C GLY A 44 -1.16 -12.11 2.99
N ASP A 45 -0.49 -11.03 3.42
CA ASP A 45 -1.18 -9.84 3.92
C ASP A 45 -2.04 -9.22 2.80
N ILE A 46 -3.27 -8.83 3.14
CA ILE A 46 -4.13 -8.02 2.28
C ILE A 46 -4.01 -6.57 2.74
N LEU A 47 -3.54 -5.72 1.84
CA LEU A 47 -3.36 -4.29 2.06
C LEU A 47 -4.40 -3.49 1.31
N ASP A 48 -4.96 -2.51 2.00
CA ASP A 48 -5.90 -1.57 1.43
C ASP A 48 -5.27 -0.18 1.35
N ILE A 49 -5.13 0.37 0.14
CA ILE A 49 -4.23 1.50 -0.14
C ILE A 49 -4.99 2.61 -0.88
N PHE A 50 -5.14 3.74 -0.21
CA PHE A 50 -5.78 4.93 -0.76
C PHE A 50 -4.72 5.86 -1.35
N LEU A 51 -4.62 5.89 -2.67
CA LEU A 51 -3.77 6.81 -3.42
C LEU A 51 -4.59 8.04 -3.84
N LYS A 52 -3.92 9.07 -4.38
CA LYS A 52 -4.57 10.32 -4.75
C LYS A 52 -5.71 10.14 -5.77
N ASN A 53 -5.49 9.31 -6.79
CA ASN A 53 -6.39 9.18 -7.95
C ASN A 53 -7.05 7.79 -8.02
N ARG A 54 -6.75 6.91 -7.08
CA ARG A 54 -7.27 5.54 -7.07
C ARG A 54 -7.14 4.93 -5.69
N HIS A 55 -7.97 3.94 -5.44
CA HIS A 55 -7.95 3.12 -4.25
C HIS A 55 -7.76 1.67 -4.70
N ILE A 56 -6.79 0.97 -4.10
CA ILE A 56 -6.46 -0.40 -4.50
C ILE A 56 -6.40 -1.31 -3.29
N LYS A 57 -6.89 -2.54 -3.47
CA LYS A 57 -6.71 -3.64 -2.53
C LYS A 57 -5.77 -4.67 -3.14
N VAL A 58 -4.69 -4.99 -2.44
CA VAL A 58 -3.64 -5.88 -2.96
C VAL A 58 -3.31 -6.98 -1.96
N LYS A 59 -2.99 -8.17 -2.47
CA LYS A 59 -2.41 -9.26 -1.67
C LYS A 59 -0.91 -9.32 -1.90
N VAL A 60 -0.15 -9.38 -0.82
CA VAL A 60 1.30 -9.46 -0.87
C VAL A 60 1.73 -10.88 -1.27
N LEU A 61 2.40 -11.02 -2.40
CA LEU A 61 2.94 -12.31 -2.86
C LEU A 61 4.40 -12.48 -2.46
N SER A 62 5.18 -11.39 -2.50
CA SER A 62 6.58 -11.38 -2.10
C SER A 62 7.05 -9.97 -1.74
N ASP A 63 8.36 -9.81 -1.52
CA ASP A 63 8.99 -8.52 -1.25
C ASP A 63 8.79 -7.46 -2.34
N LYS A 64 8.53 -7.91 -3.58
CA LYS A 64 8.42 -7.05 -4.76
C LYS A 64 7.15 -7.30 -5.57
N GLU A 65 6.38 -8.33 -5.24
CA GLU A 65 5.24 -8.76 -6.02
C GLU A 65 3.96 -8.69 -5.19
N TYR A 66 2.88 -8.35 -5.88
CA TYR A 66 1.54 -8.30 -5.32
C TYR A 66 0.55 -8.75 -6.38
N GLU A 67 -0.61 -9.19 -5.90
CA GLU A 67 -1.78 -9.46 -6.71
C GLU A 67 -2.79 -8.33 -6.45
N LEU A 68 -3.31 -7.72 -7.52
CA LEU A 68 -4.38 -6.73 -7.42
C LEU A 68 -5.71 -7.46 -7.27
N ILE A 69 -6.41 -7.23 -6.16
CA ILE A 69 -7.73 -7.82 -5.88
C ILE A 69 -8.83 -6.87 -6.38
N GLU A 70 -8.74 -5.59 -6.02
CA GLU A 70 -9.71 -4.56 -6.37
C GLU A 70 -8.99 -3.24 -6.72
N GLU A 71 -9.51 -2.50 -7.69
CA GLU A 71 -9.08 -1.14 -8.03
C GLU A 71 -10.30 -0.27 -8.33
N GLU A 72 -10.44 0.80 -7.55
CA GLU A 72 -11.43 1.85 -7.74
C GLU A 72 -10.70 3.11 -8.25
N LYS A 73 -11.15 3.65 -9.38
CA LYS A 73 -10.63 4.91 -9.90
C LYS A 73 -11.33 6.05 -9.16
N GLY A 74 -10.55 6.97 -8.59
CA GLY A 74 -11.10 8.20 -8.06
C GLY A 74 -11.55 9.11 -9.21
N GLU A 75 -12.72 9.72 -9.09
CA GLU A 75 -13.12 10.81 -9.99
C GLU A 75 -12.20 12.01 -9.75
N ASP A 76 -11.50 12.44 -10.81
CA ASP A 76 -10.76 13.71 -10.82
C ASP A 76 -11.80 14.85 -10.69
N LEU A 77 -12.02 15.34 -9.47
CA LEU A 77 -12.72 16.61 -9.19
C LEU A 77 -11.83 17.81 -9.49
#